data_AF-A0A945F3N7-F1
#
_entry.id   AF-A0A945F3N7-F1
#
_cell.length_a   1.000
_cell.length_b   1.000
_cell.length_c   1.000
_cell.angle_alpha   90.00
_cell.angle_beta   90.00
_cell.angle_gamma   90.00
#
_symmetry.space_group_name_H-M   'P 1'
#
loop_
_entity.id
_entity.type
_entity.pdbx_description
1 polymer ?
#
loop_
_entity_poly.entity_id
_entity_poly.type
_entity_poly.pdbx_seq_one_letter_code
_entity_poly.pdbx_strand_id
1 'polypeptide(L)'
;MICIPIRRKTYKSALETFIMAQKKADVIEVWFDEIKDLTDENLSKLFKTKKVPVLYKYQDGKNFERIIQFKPEFIDFDLNSSKTLINKARKISPKSKIIVSNHDFDKTPETKDLLKVLKQMHQKGADICKIATYANKISDSIRMLSLLSQQNSSTIMICMGKEGRITRTTGHLFGNYLMYASLTPRDRTAEGQLTVDQLTEILNDY
;
A
#
# COMPACT_ATOMS: atom_id res chain seq x y z
N MET A 1 10.89 3.88 3.60
CA MET A 1 10.57 3.60 2.18
C MET A 1 9.26 4.29 1.80
N ILE A 2 9.26 5.07 0.73
CA ILE A 2 8.09 5.76 0.17
C ILE A 2 7.46 4.89 -0.93
N CYS A 3 6.19 4.57 -0.76
CA CYS A 3 5.34 3.93 -1.74
C CYS A 3 4.50 4.98 -2.47
N ILE A 4 4.57 5.00 -3.81
CA ILE A 4 3.69 5.84 -4.65
C ILE A 4 2.62 4.97 -5.30
N PRO A 5 1.32 5.18 -5.01
CA PRO A 5 0.24 4.44 -5.66
C PRO A 5 -0.10 5.04 -7.03
N ILE A 6 -0.38 4.16 -7.99
CA ILE A 6 -0.80 4.47 -9.34
C ILE A 6 -2.16 3.82 -9.57
N ARG A 7 -3.17 4.69 -9.65
CA ARG A 7 -4.56 4.32 -9.96
C ARG A 7 -4.94 5.01 -11.27
N ARG A 8 -5.01 4.21 -12.35
CA ARG A 8 -5.23 4.69 -13.73
C ARG A 8 -6.19 3.76 -14.45
N LYS A 9 -6.90 4.31 -15.45
CA LYS A 9 -7.88 3.56 -16.25
C LYS A 9 -7.34 3.07 -17.59
N THR A 10 -6.19 3.59 -18.04
CA THR A 10 -5.56 3.20 -19.31
C THR A 10 -4.08 2.87 -19.11
N TYR A 11 -3.55 1.96 -19.93
CA TYR A 11 -2.16 1.53 -19.87
C TYR A 11 -1.21 2.70 -20.14
N LYS A 12 -1.52 3.52 -21.15
CA LYS A 12 -0.70 4.70 -21.49
C LYS A 12 -0.51 5.62 -20.28
N SER A 13 -1.61 6.00 -19.62
CA SER A 13 -1.54 6.88 -18.45
C SER A 13 -0.88 6.21 -17.25
N ALA A 14 -1.05 4.89 -17.07
CA ALA A 14 -0.35 4.12 -16.05
C ALA A 14 1.16 4.12 -16.28
N LEU A 15 1.61 3.84 -17.51
CA LEU A 15 3.04 3.79 -17.86
C LEU A 15 3.72 5.16 -17.73
N GLU A 16 3.06 6.23 -18.17
CA GLU A 16 3.58 7.60 -18.02
C GLU A 16 3.78 7.95 -16.54
N THR A 17 2.76 7.72 -15.70
CA THR A 17 2.86 7.91 -14.24
C THR A 17 3.92 7.01 -13.63
N PHE A 18 4.03 5.76 -14.08
CA PHE A 18 5.01 4.79 -13.61
C PHE A 18 6.44 5.28 -13.86
N ILE A 19 6.75 5.71 -15.09
CA ILE A 19 8.08 6.25 -15.45
C ILE A 19 8.45 7.46 -14.58
N MET A 20 7.49 8.33 -14.27
CA MET A 20 7.72 9.49 -13.40
C MET A 20 7.90 9.09 -11.93
N ALA A 21 7.03 8.23 -11.40
CA ALA A 21 7.03 7.81 -10.00
C ALA A 21 8.32 7.08 -9.61
N GLN A 22 8.89 6.27 -10.51
CA GLN A 22 10.14 5.53 -10.26
C GLN A 22 11.35 6.41 -9.94
N LYS A 23 11.28 7.71 -10.27
CA LYS A 23 12.35 8.67 -9.94
C LYS A 23 12.31 9.14 -8.49
N LYS A 24 11.19 8.93 -7.79
CA LYS A 24 10.92 9.47 -6.45
C LYS A 24 10.44 8.42 -5.43
N ALA A 25 10.06 7.23 -5.89
CA ALA A 25 9.50 6.17 -5.05
C ALA A 25 10.53 5.09 -4.75
N ASP A 26 10.45 4.51 -3.55
CA ASP A 26 11.14 3.26 -3.21
C ASP A 26 10.31 2.04 -3.65
N VAL A 27 8.98 2.17 -3.68
CA VAL A 27 8.05 1.13 -4.12
C VAL A 27 6.93 1.79 -4.93
N ILE A 28 6.44 1.14 -5.97
CA ILE A 28 5.26 1.61 -6.70
C ILE A 28 4.11 0.63 -6.51
N GLU A 29 3.03 1.10 -5.91
CA GLU A 29 1.76 0.38 -5.86
C GLU A 29 1.00 0.61 -7.17
N VAL A 30 0.55 -0.45 -7.83
CA VAL A 30 -0.24 -0.37 -9.07
C VAL A 30 -1.55 -1.12 -8.92
N TRP A 31 -2.65 -0.43 -9.23
CA TRP A 31 -4.01 -0.97 -9.25
C TRP A 31 -4.32 -1.51 -10.64
N PHE A 32 -3.61 -2.57 -11.05
CA PHE A 32 -3.70 -3.12 -12.42
C PHE A 32 -5.13 -3.51 -12.81
N ASP A 33 -5.95 -4.00 -11.88
CA ASP A 33 -7.34 -4.38 -12.12
C ASP A 33 -8.22 -3.21 -12.59
N GLU A 34 -7.79 -1.96 -12.38
CA GLU A 34 -8.51 -0.78 -12.85
C GLU A 34 -8.15 -0.33 -14.28
N ILE A 35 -7.09 -0.89 -14.87
CA ILE A 35 -6.62 -0.58 -16.21
C ILE A 35 -7.44 -1.40 -17.23
N LYS A 36 -8.21 -0.72 -18.09
CA LYS A 36 -9.20 -1.36 -18.97
C LYS A 36 -8.58 -2.05 -20.20
N ASP A 37 -7.47 -1.53 -20.69
CA ASP A 37 -6.77 -1.94 -21.92
C ASP A 37 -5.49 -2.75 -21.62
N LEU A 38 -5.52 -3.54 -20.54
CA LEU A 38 -4.37 -4.29 -20.05
C LEU A 38 -4.13 -5.58 -20.86
N THR A 39 -3.03 -5.62 -21.63
CA THR A 39 -2.55 -6.78 -22.38
C THR A 39 -1.28 -7.36 -21.76
N ASP A 40 -0.93 -8.61 -22.09
CA ASP A 40 0.28 -9.25 -21.60
C ASP A 40 1.55 -8.58 -22.16
N GLU A 41 1.48 -8.08 -23.39
CA GLU A 41 2.54 -7.27 -23.99
C GLU A 41 2.79 -5.98 -23.19
N ASN A 42 1.72 -5.27 -22.84
CA ASN A 42 1.78 -4.04 -22.07
C ASN A 42 2.29 -4.27 -20.63
N LEU A 43 1.84 -5.37 -19.99
CA LEU A 43 2.38 -5.82 -18.70
C LEU A 43 3.89 -6.12 -18.80
N SER A 44 4.30 -6.92 -19.79
CA SER A 44 5.70 -7.26 -20.04
C SER A 44 6.56 -6.02 -20.20
N LYS A 45 6.09 -5.04 -20.97
CA LYS A 45 6.78 -3.76 -21.17
C LYS A 45 6.91 -2.95 -19.87
N LEU A 46 5.86 -2.89 -19.05
CA LEU A 46 5.91 -2.17 -17.77
C LEU A 46 6.90 -2.83 -16.80
N PHE A 47 6.83 -4.16 -16.64
CA PHE A 47 7.75 -4.89 -15.77
C PHE A 47 9.20 -4.87 -16.26
N LYS A 48 9.45 -4.82 -17.58
CA LYS A 48 10.79 -4.58 -18.15
C LYS A 48 11.31 -3.16 -17.91
N THR A 49 10.42 -2.18 -17.81
CA THR A 49 10.76 -0.77 -17.53
C THR A 49 11.03 -0.51 -16.04
N LYS A 50 10.66 -1.47 -15.19
CA LYS A 50 10.72 -1.37 -13.73
C LYS A 50 12.15 -1.18 -13.22
N LYS A 51 12.36 -0.14 -12.41
CA LYS A 51 13.61 0.19 -11.70
C LYS A 51 13.50 0.04 -10.18
N VAL A 52 12.28 0.01 -9.64
CA VAL A 52 11.98 -0.11 -8.21
C VAL A 52 10.98 -1.24 -7.97
N PRO A 53 10.90 -1.83 -6.77
CA PRO A 53 9.88 -2.83 -6.44
C PRO A 53 8.44 -2.41 -6.84
N VAL A 54 7.67 -3.36 -7.36
CA VAL A 54 6.25 -3.18 -7.68
C VAL A 54 5.40 -3.91 -6.66
N LEU A 55 4.42 -3.19 -6.13
CA LEU A 55 3.36 -3.69 -5.28
C LEU A 55 2.08 -3.78 -6.12
N TYR A 56 1.56 -4.99 -6.30
CA TYR A 56 0.28 -5.18 -6.95
C TYR A 56 -0.86 -5.05 -5.91
N LYS A 57 -1.71 -4.03 -6.04
CA LYS A 57 -2.97 -3.93 -5.28
C LYS A 57 -4.05 -4.77 -5.96
N TYR A 58 -4.36 -5.93 -5.38
CA TYR A 58 -5.44 -6.80 -5.82
C TYR A 58 -6.82 -6.19 -5.49
N GLN A 59 -7.78 -6.32 -6.42
CA GLN A 59 -9.18 -5.89 -6.27
C GLN A 59 -10.20 -6.99 -6.61
N ASP A 60 -10.51 -7.20 -7.90
CA ASP A 60 -11.65 -8.03 -8.34
C ASP A 60 -11.22 -9.36 -9.01
N GLY A 61 -9.91 -9.57 -9.13
CA GLY A 61 -9.30 -10.82 -9.56
C GLY A 61 -9.32 -11.13 -11.04
N LYS A 62 -9.91 -10.28 -11.90
CA LYS A 62 -9.98 -10.53 -13.35
C LYS A 62 -8.62 -10.73 -13.99
N ASN A 63 -7.62 -9.96 -13.56
CA ASN A 63 -6.27 -10.03 -14.11
C ASN A 63 -5.28 -10.74 -13.17
N PHE A 64 -5.76 -11.31 -12.07
CA PHE A 64 -4.91 -11.82 -11.00
C PHE A 64 -3.86 -12.81 -11.50
N GLU A 65 -4.29 -13.87 -12.20
CA GLU A 65 -3.36 -14.89 -12.70
C GLU A 65 -2.36 -14.31 -13.70
N ARG A 66 -2.78 -13.40 -14.57
CA ARG A 66 -1.91 -12.77 -15.56
C ARG A 66 -0.83 -11.93 -14.87
N ILE A 67 -1.20 -11.10 -13.90
CA ILE A 67 -0.29 -10.16 -13.23
C ILE A 67 0.73 -10.89 -12.34
N ILE A 68 0.31 -11.89 -11.57
CA ILE A 68 1.22 -12.57 -10.63
C ILE A 68 2.33 -13.36 -11.33
N GLN A 69 2.14 -13.75 -12.60
CA GLN A 69 3.19 -14.42 -13.39
C GLN A 69 4.38 -13.49 -13.66
N PHE A 70 4.17 -12.17 -13.61
CA PHE A 70 5.24 -11.17 -13.69
C PHE A 70 5.97 -10.97 -12.35
N LYS A 71 5.58 -11.72 -11.30
CA LYS A 71 6.26 -11.80 -9.99
C LYS A 71 6.52 -10.42 -9.35
N PRO A 72 5.48 -9.59 -9.10
CA PRO A 72 5.66 -8.33 -8.39
C PRO A 72 6.27 -8.59 -7.00
N GLU A 73 7.15 -7.71 -6.52
CA GLU A 73 7.82 -7.90 -5.22
C GLU A 73 6.84 -7.94 -4.04
N PHE A 74 5.72 -7.21 -4.15
CA PHE A 74 4.65 -7.22 -3.16
C PHE A 74 3.30 -7.47 -3.80
N ILE A 75 2.41 -8.12 -3.06
CA ILE A 75 1.00 -8.29 -3.43
C ILE A 75 0.15 -7.92 -2.23
N ASP A 76 -0.72 -6.92 -2.37
CA ASP A 76 -1.63 -6.45 -1.33
C ASP A 76 -3.05 -7.00 -1.56
N PHE A 77 -3.47 -7.87 -0.64
CA PHE A 77 -4.83 -8.39 -0.54
C PHE A 77 -5.59 -7.70 0.58
N ASP A 78 -6.87 -7.40 0.36
CA ASP A 78 -7.77 -7.01 1.45
C ASP A 78 -7.96 -8.18 2.43
N LEU A 79 -8.15 -7.90 3.72
CA LEU A 79 -8.35 -8.89 4.79
C LEU A 79 -9.51 -9.85 4.50
N ASN A 80 -10.54 -9.37 3.79
CA ASN A 80 -11.69 -10.18 3.38
C ASN A 80 -11.35 -11.18 2.27
N SER A 81 -10.17 -11.09 1.66
CA SER A 81 -9.72 -12.03 0.63
C SER A 81 -9.60 -13.46 1.19
N SER A 82 -9.91 -14.44 0.34
CA SER A 82 -9.84 -15.85 0.74
C SER A 82 -8.39 -16.28 1.00
N LYS A 83 -8.18 -17.14 2.00
CA LYS A 83 -6.84 -17.70 2.29
C LYS A 83 -6.34 -18.56 1.12
N THR A 84 -7.26 -19.18 0.38
CA THR A 84 -6.98 -19.94 -0.84
C THR A 84 -6.32 -19.06 -1.91
N LEU A 85 -6.80 -17.82 -2.09
CA LEU A 85 -6.22 -16.87 -3.05
C LEU A 85 -4.79 -16.48 -2.66
N ILE A 86 -4.56 -16.16 -1.38
CA ILE A 86 -3.22 -15.85 -0.85
C ILE A 86 -2.27 -17.04 -1.07
N ASN A 87 -2.72 -18.25 -0.74
CA ASN A 87 -1.93 -19.47 -0.95
C ASN A 87 -1.61 -19.70 -2.45
N LYS A 88 -2.55 -19.40 -3.34
CA LYS A 88 -2.33 -19.47 -4.79
C LYS A 88 -1.27 -18.47 -5.25
N ALA A 89 -1.33 -17.23 -4.75
CA ALA A 89 -0.31 -16.21 -5.02
C ALA A 89 1.09 -16.68 -4.61
N ARG A 90 1.22 -17.26 -3.39
CA ARG A 90 2.49 -17.79 -2.89
C ARG A 90 3.04 -18.94 -3.71
N LYS A 91 2.18 -19.82 -4.23
CA LYS A 91 2.60 -20.92 -5.12
C LYS A 91 3.16 -20.40 -6.45
N ILE A 92 2.51 -19.39 -7.03
CA ILE A 92 2.89 -18.87 -8.35
C ILE A 92 4.07 -17.89 -8.26
N SER A 93 4.13 -17.08 -7.20
CA SER A 93 5.20 -16.11 -6.95
C SER A 93 5.73 -16.24 -5.51
N PRO A 94 6.57 -17.26 -5.23
CA PRO A 94 7.03 -17.58 -3.86
C PRO A 94 7.96 -16.54 -3.26
N LYS A 95 8.55 -15.66 -4.09
CA LYS A 95 9.42 -14.57 -3.62
C LYS A 95 8.66 -13.27 -3.33
N SER A 96 7.39 -13.16 -3.73
CA SER A 96 6.57 -11.99 -3.42
C SER A 96 6.21 -11.97 -1.95
N LYS A 97 6.35 -10.80 -1.32
CA LYS A 97 5.83 -10.56 0.03
C LYS A 97 4.34 -10.26 -0.03
N ILE A 98 3.57 -10.91 0.82
CA ILE A 98 2.13 -10.71 0.92
C ILE A 98 1.83 -9.62 1.95
N ILE A 99 1.22 -8.53 1.50
CA ILE A 99 0.57 -7.55 2.34
C ILE A 99 -0.88 -7.98 2.52
N VAL A 100 -1.36 -8.03 3.76
CA VAL A 100 -2.81 -8.11 4.04
C VAL A 100 -3.24 -6.78 4.62
N SER A 101 -4.16 -6.11 3.93
CA SER A 101 -4.63 -4.78 4.27
C SER A 101 -6.05 -4.79 4.83
N ASN A 102 -6.34 -3.89 5.76
CA ASN A 102 -7.69 -3.61 6.25
C ASN A 102 -7.91 -2.11 6.27
N HIS A 103 -9.08 -1.69 5.77
CA HIS A 103 -9.43 -0.29 5.65
C HIS A 103 -10.71 0.00 6.45
N ASP A 104 -10.65 0.93 7.39
CA ASP A 104 -11.82 1.49 8.08
C ASP A 104 -11.92 2.97 7.66
N PHE A 105 -12.93 3.28 6.86
CA PHE A 105 -13.12 4.63 6.30
C PHE A 105 -13.89 5.55 7.25
N ASP A 106 -14.41 5.03 8.36
CA ASP A 106 -15.31 5.77 9.25
C ASP A 106 -14.59 6.20 10.54
N LYS A 107 -13.71 5.35 11.08
CA LYS A 107 -13.07 5.60 12.37
C LYS A 107 -11.75 4.86 12.55
N THR A 108 -11.09 5.17 13.66
CA THR A 108 -9.97 4.41 14.19
C THR A 108 -10.45 3.62 15.41
N PRO A 109 -10.59 2.29 15.32
CA PRO A 109 -11.03 1.45 16.43
C PRO A 109 -10.14 1.56 17.68
N GLU A 110 -10.64 1.03 18.78
CA GLU A 110 -9.86 0.89 20.02
C GLU A 110 -8.70 -0.08 19.82
N THR A 111 -7.63 0.09 20.61
CA THR A 111 -6.40 -0.71 20.52
C THR A 111 -6.69 -2.21 20.57
N LYS A 112 -7.63 -2.65 21.41
CA LYS A 112 -8.03 -4.06 21.52
C LYS A 112 -8.57 -4.63 20.20
N ASP A 113 -9.26 -3.83 19.41
CA ASP A 113 -9.88 -4.27 18.16
C ASP A 113 -8.88 -4.18 17.00
N LEU A 114 -8.00 -3.18 17.01
CA LEU A 114 -6.84 -3.12 16.11
C LEU A 114 -5.93 -4.36 16.28
N LEU A 115 -5.67 -4.78 17.53
CA LEU A 115 -4.90 -6.00 17.82
C LEU A 115 -5.59 -7.27 17.31
N LYS A 116 -6.93 -7.35 17.38
CA LYS A 116 -7.69 -8.46 16.78
C LYS A 116 -7.52 -8.47 15.26
N VAL A 117 -7.59 -7.32 14.60
CA VAL A 117 -7.38 -7.19 13.16
C VAL A 117 -5.97 -7.65 12.78
N LEU A 118 -4.93 -7.21 13.49
CA LEU A 118 -3.55 -7.68 13.28
C LEU A 118 -3.44 -9.20 13.42
N LYS A 119 -4.03 -9.78 14.48
CA LYS A 119 -4.07 -11.23 14.67
C LYS A 119 -4.70 -11.96 13.48
N GLN A 120 -5.81 -11.44 12.95
CA GLN A 120 -6.48 -12.02 11.77
C GLN A 120 -5.58 -11.95 10.52
N MET A 121 -4.89 -10.82 10.29
CA MET A 121 -3.93 -10.67 9.19
C MET A 121 -2.80 -11.70 9.28
N HIS A 122 -2.20 -11.89 10.46
CA HIS A 122 -1.19 -12.92 10.66
C HIS A 122 -1.74 -14.33 10.40
N GLN A 123 -2.95 -14.65 10.87
CA GLN A 123 -3.60 -15.95 10.62
C GLN A 123 -3.92 -16.19 9.14
N LYS A 124 -4.16 -15.13 8.36
CA LYS A 124 -4.29 -15.17 6.90
C LYS A 124 -2.96 -15.40 6.18
N GLY A 125 -1.84 -15.24 6.88
CA GLY A 125 -0.50 -15.41 6.35
C GLY A 125 0.07 -14.14 5.75
N ALA A 126 -0.18 -12.98 6.36
CA ALA A 126 0.48 -11.72 6.00
C ALA A 126 1.99 -11.81 6.30
N ASP A 127 2.83 -11.44 5.34
CA ASP A 127 4.24 -11.10 5.59
C ASP A 127 4.34 -9.68 6.17
N ILE A 128 3.43 -8.80 5.74
CA ILE A 128 3.31 -7.41 6.20
C ILE A 128 1.84 -7.12 6.49
N CYS A 129 1.53 -6.60 7.67
CA CYS A 129 0.17 -6.17 8.02
C CYS A 129 -0.03 -4.69 7.66
N LYS A 130 -1.16 -4.32 7.07
CA LYS A 130 -1.48 -2.93 6.72
C LYS A 130 -2.85 -2.52 7.25
N ILE A 131 -2.90 -1.60 8.21
CA ILE A 131 -4.14 -1.02 8.71
C ILE A 131 -4.21 0.44 8.28
N ALA A 132 -5.29 0.80 7.60
CA ALA A 132 -5.61 2.18 7.27
C ALA A 132 -6.97 2.54 7.89
N THR A 133 -7.02 3.51 8.80
CA THR A 133 -8.26 3.94 9.48
C THR A 133 -8.57 5.39 9.18
N TYR A 134 -9.76 5.90 9.56
CA TYR A 134 -10.05 7.34 9.53
C TYR A 134 -9.84 7.95 10.93
N ALA A 135 -9.07 9.03 11.04
CA ALA A 135 -8.89 9.74 12.30
C ALA A 135 -9.92 10.86 12.41
N ASN A 136 -10.84 10.75 13.38
CA ASN A 136 -11.85 11.78 13.65
C ASN A 136 -11.32 12.85 14.62
N LYS A 137 -10.23 12.54 15.32
CA LYS A 137 -9.55 13.41 16.29
C LYS A 137 -8.07 13.03 16.39
N ILE A 138 -7.21 13.97 16.76
CA ILE A 138 -5.76 13.71 16.87
C ILE A 138 -5.40 12.54 17.79
N SER A 139 -6.19 12.28 18.84
CA SER A 139 -5.96 11.14 19.75
C SER A 139 -6.08 9.78 19.05
N ASP A 140 -6.81 9.70 17.93
CA ASP A 140 -6.89 8.49 17.12
C ASP A 140 -5.55 8.20 16.44
N SER A 141 -4.91 9.22 15.88
CA SER A 141 -3.58 9.13 15.30
C SER A 141 -2.51 8.80 16.34
N ILE A 142 -2.59 9.37 17.55
CA ILE A 142 -1.69 9.04 18.66
C ILE A 142 -1.83 7.56 19.05
N ARG A 143 -3.06 7.06 19.18
CA ARG A 143 -3.33 5.64 19.45
C ARG A 143 -2.74 4.74 18.36
N MET A 144 -2.90 5.13 17.09
CA MET A 144 -2.34 4.41 15.95
C MET A 144 -0.81 4.33 16.01
N LEU A 145 -0.14 5.46 16.24
CA LEU A 145 1.32 5.55 16.33
C LEU A 145 1.87 4.81 17.55
N SER A 146 1.21 4.92 18.70
CA SER A 146 1.59 4.19 19.92
C SER A 146 1.50 2.69 19.74
N LEU A 147 0.46 2.19 19.05
CA LEU A 147 0.35 0.77 18.75
C LEU A 147 1.43 0.34 17.75
N LEU A 148 1.69 1.15 16.71
CA LEU A 148 2.72 0.89 15.71
C LEU A 148 4.11 0.74 16.35
N SER A 149 4.49 1.60 17.31
CA SER A 149 5.79 1.49 18.01
C SER A 149 5.97 0.22 18.83
N GLN A 150 4.90 -0.51 19.11
CA GLN A 150 4.93 -1.79 19.81
C GLN A 150 4.96 -2.99 18.85
N GLN A 151 4.83 -2.75 17.53
CA GLN A 151 4.87 -3.81 16.53
C GLN A 151 6.28 -4.02 15.98
N ASN A 152 6.52 -5.20 15.40
CA ASN A 152 7.73 -5.48 14.63
C ASN A 152 7.75 -4.70 13.31
N SER A 153 8.92 -4.58 12.68
CA SER A 153 9.19 -3.86 11.42
C SER A 153 8.48 -4.42 10.16
N SER A 154 7.36 -5.14 10.30
CA SER A 154 6.53 -5.69 9.22
C SER A 154 5.08 -5.20 9.31
N THR A 155 4.89 -3.95 9.75
CA THR A 155 3.57 -3.37 9.94
C THR A 155 3.49 -1.98 9.31
N ILE A 156 2.35 -1.69 8.70
CA ILE A 156 1.97 -0.38 8.15
C ILE A 156 0.70 0.05 8.86
N MET A 157 0.74 1.17 9.57
CA MET A 157 -0.43 1.77 10.22
C MET A 157 -0.50 3.24 9.85
N ILE A 158 -1.59 3.62 9.19
CA ILE A 158 -1.81 4.99 8.72
C ILE A 158 -3.26 5.40 8.99
N CYS A 159 -3.46 6.69 9.21
CA CYS A 159 -4.78 7.28 9.32
C CYS A 159 -5.05 8.19 8.10
N MET A 160 -6.29 8.15 7.64
CA MET A 160 -6.92 9.07 6.70
C MET A 160 -7.49 10.27 7.46
N GLY A 161 -7.89 11.29 6.70
CA GLY A 161 -8.44 12.52 7.25
C GLY A 161 -7.35 13.52 7.65
N LYS A 162 -7.77 14.76 7.91
CA LYS A 162 -6.88 15.85 8.35
C LYS A 162 -6.09 15.47 9.61
N GLU A 163 -6.77 14.91 10.61
CA GLU A 163 -6.17 14.49 11.88
C GLU A 163 -5.22 13.30 11.71
N GLY A 164 -5.36 12.54 10.61
CA GLY A 164 -4.53 11.39 10.27
C GLY A 164 -3.17 11.75 9.68
N ARG A 165 -2.97 13.01 9.22
CA ARG A 165 -1.75 13.44 8.52
C ARG A 165 -0.47 13.13 9.29
N ILE A 166 -0.48 13.27 10.62
CA ILE A 166 0.69 12.98 11.46
C ILE A 166 1.19 11.54 11.29
N THR A 167 0.29 10.56 11.17
CA THR A 167 0.67 9.15 10.98
C THR A 167 1.42 8.91 9.67
N ARG A 168 1.18 9.76 8.67
CA ARG A 168 1.79 9.67 7.32
C ARG A 168 3.15 10.33 7.26
N THR A 169 3.40 11.36 8.06
CA THR A 169 4.66 12.10 8.07
C THR A 169 5.64 11.50 9.07
N THR A 170 5.20 11.17 10.28
CA THR A 170 6.08 10.71 11.36
C THR A 170 6.09 9.21 11.57
N GLY A 171 5.17 8.45 10.96
CA GLY A 171 5.03 7.02 11.22
C GLY A 171 6.30 6.19 10.98
N HIS A 172 7.21 6.65 10.12
CA HIS A 172 8.50 6.00 9.90
C HIS A 172 9.37 5.98 11.17
N LEU A 173 9.31 7.02 12.01
CA LEU A 173 9.97 7.08 13.32
C LEU A 173 9.42 6.05 14.31
N PHE A 174 8.17 5.63 14.11
CA PHE A 174 7.48 4.63 14.93
C PHE A 174 7.59 3.21 14.35
N GLY A 175 8.32 3.02 13.25
CA GLY A 175 8.55 1.70 12.64
C GLY A 175 7.64 1.33 11.48
N ASN A 176 6.93 2.28 10.86
CA ASN A 176 6.13 1.98 9.65
C ASN A 176 7.00 1.40 8.53
N TYR A 177 6.57 0.26 7.99
CA TYR A 177 7.30 -0.42 6.92
C TYR A 177 7.29 0.38 5.60
N LEU A 178 6.16 1.01 5.27
CA LEU A 178 6.00 1.89 4.12
C LEU A 178 5.29 3.17 4.52
N MET A 179 5.72 4.27 3.92
CA MET A 179 4.99 5.53 3.88
C MET A 179 4.27 5.63 2.53
N TYR A 180 3.08 6.23 2.48
CA TYR A 180 2.35 6.39 1.23
C TYR A 180 2.25 7.86 0.85
N ALA A 181 2.74 8.19 -0.34
CA ALA A 181 2.71 9.54 -0.89
C ALA A 181 2.20 9.53 -2.34
N SER A 182 1.47 10.56 -2.73
CA SER A 182 1.00 10.73 -4.11
C SER A 182 2.08 11.33 -5.00
N LEU A 183 2.08 11.03 -6.30
CA LEU A 183 3.03 11.67 -7.22
C LEU A 183 2.73 13.17 -7.36
N THR A 184 1.47 13.51 -7.59
CA THR A 184 0.95 14.88 -7.66
C THR A 184 -0.30 15.02 -6.78
N PRO A 185 -0.79 16.25 -6.49
CA PRO A 185 -2.01 16.42 -5.70
C PRO A 185 -3.24 15.74 -6.32
N ARG A 186 -3.28 15.58 -7.65
CA ARG A 186 -4.38 14.90 -8.36
C ARG A 186 -4.31 13.38 -8.25
N ASP A 187 -3.17 12.84 -7.79
CA ASP A 187 -2.91 11.40 -7.67
C ASP A 187 -3.17 10.86 -6.25
N ARG A 188 -3.73 11.68 -5.36
CA ARG A 188 -4.10 11.25 -4.02
C ARG A 188 -5.13 10.13 -4.09
N THR A 189 -4.84 9.01 -3.44
CA THR A 189 -5.72 7.84 -3.36
C THR A 189 -6.48 7.76 -2.04
N ALA A 190 -6.09 8.55 -1.05
CA ALA A 190 -6.75 8.64 0.26
C ALA A 190 -6.70 10.07 0.82
N GLU A 191 -7.68 10.43 1.64
CA GLU A 191 -7.71 11.73 2.31
C GLU A 191 -6.51 11.89 3.26
N GLY A 192 -5.93 13.10 3.31
CA GLY A 192 -4.75 13.40 4.12
C GLY A 192 -3.41 12.98 3.50
N GLN A 193 -3.40 12.37 2.31
CA GLN A 193 -2.17 11.97 1.63
C GLN A 193 -1.38 13.18 1.10
N LEU A 194 -0.09 13.25 1.43
CA LEU A 194 0.83 14.26 0.91
C LEU A 194 1.33 13.88 -0.48
N THR A 195 1.87 14.84 -1.23
CA THR A 195 2.70 14.50 -2.40
C THR A 195 4.06 13.98 -1.93
N VAL A 196 4.75 13.24 -2.79
CA VAL A 196 6.10 12.77 -2.50
C VAL A 196 7.06 13.94 -2.23
N ASP A 197 6.94 15.04 -2.97
CA ASP A 197 7.78 16.22 -2.76
C ASP A 197 7.55 16.85 -1.38
N GLN A 198 6.28 17.01 -0.98
CA GLN A 198 5.93 17.51 0.35
C GLN A 198 6.41 16.58 1.47
N LEU A 199 6.32 15.26 1.25
CA LEU A 199 6.77 14.30 2.24
C LEU A 199 8.29 14.29 2.35
N THR A 200 9.01 14.33 1.22
CA THR A 200 10.47 14.38 1.19
C THR A 200 11.01 15.64 1.85
N GLU A 201 10.36 16.80 1.66
CA GLU A 201 10.73 18.03 2.36
C GLU A 201 10.67 17.84 3.88
N ILE A 202 9.56 17.30 4.40
CA ILE A 202 9.43 17.00 5.84
C ILE A 202 10.46 15.98 6.32
N LEU A 203 10.80 14.98 5.48
CA LEU A 203 11.77 13.96 5.85
C LEU A 203 13.21 14.48 5.90
N ASN A 204 13.54 15.55 5.16
CA ASN A 204 14.86 16.17 5.20
C ASN A 204 15.11 16.99 6.47
N ASP A 205 14.06 17.27 7.25
CA ASP A 205 14.16 17.96 8.54
C ASP A 205 14.50 17.01 9.72
N TYR A 206 14.58 15.70 9.48
CA TYR A 206 14.96 14.66 10.45
C TYR A 206 16.33 14.06 10.14
#